data_AF-A0A6I5CFX6-F1
#
_entry.id   AF-A0A6I5CFX6-F1
#
_cell.length_a   1.000
_cell.length_b   1.000
_cell.length_c   1.000
_cell.angle_alpha   90.00
_cell.angle_beta   90.00
_cell.angle_gamma   90.00
#
_symmetry.space_group_name_H-M   'P 1'
#
loop_
_entity.id
_entity.type
_entity.pdbx_description
1 polymer ?
#
loop_
_entity_poly.entity_id
_entity_poly.type
_entity_poly.pdbx_seq_one_letter_code
_entity_poly.pdbx_strand_id
1 'polypeptide(L)'
;MRQALAGEFDEFVAARWSALLHLARLLTGGDRHRAEDLVQDAFVKLWFVWPKVAHEAPEAYVRKVMVRAAARSARRRWWGERPVDQVPETAVAGDVSA
;
A
#
# COMPACT_ATOMS: atom_id res chain seq x y z
N MET A 1 28.21 -7.63 12.54
CA MET A 1 26.77 -7.47 12.86
C MET A 1 26.00 -6.63 11.84
N ARG A 2 26.11 -5.29 11.77
CA ARG A 2 25.22 -4.47 10.91
C ARG A 2 25.19 -4.86 9.43
N GLN A 3 26.34 -5.23 8.82
CA GLN A 3 26.39 -5.74 7.44
C GLN A 3 25.76 -7.13 7.27
N ALA A 4 25.88 -8.03 8.26
CA ALA A 4 25.24 -9.36 8.21
C ALA A 4 23.71 -9.23 8.21
N LEU A 5 23.17 -8.39 9.10
CA LEU A 5 21.74 -8.07 9.12
C LEU A 5 21.21 -7.45 7.81
N ALA A 6 22.07 -6.72 7.08
CA ALA A 6 21.73 -6.21 5.75
C ALA A 6 21.71 -7.34 4.70
N GLY A 7 22.74 -8.19 4.68
CA GLY A 7 22.79 -9.36 3.77
C GLY A 7 21.62 -10.32 3.98
N GLU A 8 21.30 -10.67 5.22
CA GLU A 8 20.14 -11.52 5.56
C GLU A 8 18.81 -10.90 5.09
N PHE A 9 18.69 -9.57 5.17
CA PHE A 9 17.51 -8.86 4.67
C PHE A 9 17.45 -8.87 3.14
N ASP A 10 18.56 -8.61 2.46
CA ASP A 10 18.65 -8.61 0.99
C ASP A 10 18.36 -10.01 0.42
N GLU A 11 18.87 -11.07 1.04
CA GLU A 11 18.53 -12.47 0.72
C GLU A 11 17.03 -12.74 0.89
N PHE A 12 16.43 -12.29 1.98
CA PHE A 12 14.98 -12.43 2.22
C PHE A 12 14.16 -11.65 1.18
N VAL A 13 14.54 -10.41 0.87
CA VAL A 13 13.87 -9.58 -0.15
C VAL A 13 13.97 -10.26 -1.51
N ALA A 14 15.17 -10.67 -1.94
CA ALA A 14 15.37 -11.35 -3.22
C ALA A 14 14.53 -12.64 -3.32
N ALA A 15 14.51 -13.46 -2.26
CA ALA A 15 13.76 -14.72 -2.23
C ALA A 15 12.23 -14.52 -2.23
N ARG A 16 11.70 -13.46 -1.63
CA ARG A 16 10.24 -13.24 -1.49
C ARG A 16 9.65 -12.19 -2.43
N TRP A 17 10.47 -11.37 -3.12
CA TRP A 17 10.04 -10.25 -3.97
C TRP A 17 8.93 -10.63 -4.95
N SER A 18 9.15 -11.67 -5.77
CA SER A 18 8.21 -12.09 -6.81
C SER A 18 6.84 -12.49 -6.24
N ALA A 19 6.82 -13.31 -5.19
CA ALA A 19 5.60 -13.78 -4.55
C ALA A 19 4.82 -12.65 -3.87
N LEU A 20 5.53 -11.72 -3.21
CA LEU A 20 4.92 -10.57 -2.57
C LEU A 20 4.45 -9.52 -3.59
N LEU A 21 5.17 -9.29 -4.69
CA LEU A 21 4.72 -8.44 -5.78
C LEU A 21 3.46 -9.01 -6.48
N HIS A 22 3.37 -10.34 -6.63
CA HIS A 22 2.15 -10.97 -7.14
C HIS A 22 0.95 -10.71 -6.20
N LEU A 23 1.13 -10.90 -4.89
CA LEU A 23 0.11 -10.53 -3.89
C LEU A 23 -0.25 -9.04 -3.96
N ALA A 24 0.74 -8.16 -4.12
CA ALA A 24 0.53 -6.73 -4.22
C ALA A 24 -0.38 -6.38 -5.41
N ARG A 25 -0.14 -6.98 -6.59
CA ARG A 25 -0.99 -6.79 -7.79
C ARG A 25 -2.43 -7.23 -7.56
N LEU A 26 -2.67 -8.31 -6.83
CA LEU A 26 -4.03 -8.72 -6.46
C LEU A 26 -4.68 -7.70 -5.51
N LEU A 27 -3.94 -7.19 -4.53
CA LEU A 27 -4.43 -6.19 -3.57
C LEU A 27 -4.65 -4.79 -4.17
N THR A 28 -4.01 -4.47 -5.29
CA THR A 28 -4.17 -3.18 -6.00
C THR A 28 -5.12 -3.23 -7.19
N GLY A 29 -5.77 -4.37 -7.46
CA GLY A 29 -6.69 -4.53 -8.58
C GLY A 29 -5.99 -4.58 -9.95
N GLY A 30 -4.77 -5.09 -10.00
CA GLY A 30 -3.96 -5.22 -11.22
C GLY A 30 -3.04 -4.03 -11.52
N ASP A 31 -3.16 -2.92 -10.79
CA ASP A 31 -2.30 -1.75 -10.97
C ASP A 31 -0.85 -2.09 -10.58
N ARG A 32 0.04 -2.12 -11.59
CA ARG A 32 1.45 -2.51 -11.46
C ARG A 32 2.24 -1.52 -10.59
N HIS A 33 2.12 -0.22 -10.84
CA HIS A 33 2.92 0.77 -10.12
C HIS A 33 2.53 0.80 -8.65
N ARG A 34 1.22 0.79 -8.37
CA ARG A 34 0.73 0.77 -6.98
C ARG A 34 1.06 -0.55 -6.27
N ALA A 35 1.24 -1.64 -7.00
CA ALA A 35 1.71 -2.91 -6.45
C ALA A 35 3.22 -2.86 -6.10
N GLU A 36 4.04 -2.28 -6.97
CA GLU A 36 5.47 -2.05 -6.74
C GLU A 36 5.67 -1.11 -5.54
N ASP A 37 4.95 0.01 -5.48
CA ASP A 37 4.93 0.92 -4.32
C ASP A 37 4.54 0.18 -3.04
N LEU A 38 3.43 -0.57 -3.06
CA LEU A 38 2.88 -1.27 -1.88
C LEU A 38 3.86 -2.27 -1.27
N VAL A 39 4.60 -3.00 -2.12
CA VAL A 39 5.57 -3.99 -1.63
C VAL A 39 6.87 -3.33 -1.15
N GLN A 40 7.36 -2.29 -1.83
CA GLN A 40 8.51 -1.49 -1.37
C GLN A 40 8.22 -0.83 -0.02
N ASP A 41 7.06 -0.18 0.10
CA ASP A 41 6.61 0.52 1.31
C ASP A 41 6.42 -0.44 2.50
N ALA A 42 6.17 -1.74 2.24
CA ALA A 42 6.13 -2.78 3.24
C ALA A 42 7.51 -3.34 3.62
N PHE A 43 8.43 -3.50 2.66
CA PHE A 43 9.83 -3.87 2.94
C PHE A 43 10.59 -2.79 3.72
N VAL A 44 10.38 -1.51 3.40
CA VAL A 44 10.93 -0.38 4.17
C VAL A 44 10.47 -0.44 5.63
N LYS A 45 9.20 -0.77 5.88
CA LYS A 45 8.66 -0.95 7.24
C LYS A 45 9.20 -2.22 7.92
N LEU A 46 9.46 -3.29 7.18
CA LEU A 46 10.14 -4.48 7.70
C LEU A 46 11.56 -4.17 8.13
N TRP A 47 12.35 -3.42 7.34
CA TRP A 47 13.74 -3.10 7.64
C TRP A 47 13.94 -2.51 9.05
N PHE A 48 13.10 -1.54 9.44
CA PHE A 48 13.17 -0.93 10.76
C PHE A 48 12.87 -1.87 11.94
N VAL A 49 12.23 -3.02 11.70
CA VAL A 49 11.95 -4.05 12.71
C VAL A 49 12.73 -5.36 12.47
N TRP A 50 13.52 -5.45 11.40
CA TRP A 50 14.16 -6.68 10.93
C TRP A 50 14.92 -7.43 12.03
N PRO A 51 15.77 -6.80 12.87
CA PRO A 51 16.51 -7.51 13.92
C PRO A 51 15.65 -8.16 15.01
N LYS A 52 14.34 -7.86 15.04
CA LYS A 52 13.38 -8.47 15.97
C LYS A 52 12.56 -9.59 15.33
N VAL A 53 12.31 -9.52 14.01
CA VAL A 53 11.33 -10.40 13.34
C VAL A 53 11.92 -11.35 12.30
N ALA A 54 13.21 -11.20 11.96
CA ALA A 54 13.90 -11.99 10.92
C ALA A 54 13.76 -13.51 11.13
N HIS A 55 13.89 -13.98 12.37
CA HIS A 55 13.85 -15.40 12.72
C HIS A 55 12.48 -15.86 13.26
N GLU A 56 11.46 -15.00 13.26
CA GLU A 56 10.10 -15.34 13.68
C GLU A 56 9.18 -15.57 12.46
N ALA A 57 8.66 -14.48 11.88
CA ALA A 57 7.68 -14.53 10.80
C ALA A 57 7.74 -13.26 9.91
N PRO A 58 8.88 -12.96 9.27
CA PRO A 58 9.08 -11.71 8.55
C PRO A 58 8.11 -11.54 7.37
N GLU A 59 7.79 -12.63 6.65
CA GLU A 59 6.82 -12.59 5.55
C GLU A 59 5.39 -12.31 6.05
N ALA A 60 5.01 -12.85 7.22
CA ALA A 60 3.71 -12.57 7.82
C ALA A 60 3.59 -11.10 8.25
N TYR A 61 4.69 -10.48 8.69
CA TYR A 61 4.75 -9.04 8.95
C TYR A 61 4.52 -8.24 7.66
N VAL A 62 5.26 -8.53 6.59
CA VAL A 62 5.12 -7.83 5.29
C VAL A 62 3.70 -7.96 4.73
N ARG A 63 3.15 -9.18 4.66
CA ARG A 63 1.78 -9.43 4.20
C ARG A 63 0.74 -8.65 5.03
N LYS A 64 0.91 -8.60 6.36
CA LYS A 64 0.05 -7.83 7.27
C LYS A 64 0.13 -6.32 7.00
N VAL A 65 1.32 -5.79 6.74
CA VAL A 65 1.52 -4.37 6.38
C VAL A 65 0.85 -4.07 5.04
N MET A 66 1.08 -4.89 4.01
CA MET A 66 0.50 -4.73 2.67
C MET A 66 -1.03 -4.72 2.71
N VAL A 67 -1.67 -5.70 3.36
CA VAL A 67 -3.14 -5.78 3.45
C VAL A 67 -3.72 -4.54 4.16
N ARG A 68 -3.10 -4.08 5.25
CA ARG A 68 -3.56 -2.88 5.99
C ARG A 68 -3.39 -1.61 5.16
N ALA A 69 -2.29 -1.48 4.41
CA ALA A 69 -2.04 -0.34 3.53
C ALA A 69 -2.98 -0.31 2.33
N ALA A 70 -3.18 -1.46 1.65
CA ALA A 70 -4.14 -1.60 0.56
C ALA A 70 -5.57 -1.25 1.00
N ALA A 71 -6.04 -1.82 2.12
CA ALA A 71 -7.36 -1.51 2.67
C ALA A 71 -7.53 -0.01 3.04
N ARG A 72 -6.49 0.63 3.58
CA ARG A 72 -6.49 2.09 3.85
C ARG A 72 -6.54 2.90 2.54
N SER A 73 -5.85 2.45 1.50
CA SER A 73 -5.87 3.09 0.18
C SER A 73 -7.24 2.98 -0.49
N ALA A 74 -7.83 1.78 -0.49
CA ALA A 74 -9.17 1.52 -1.03
C ALA A 74 -10.25 2.38 -0.35
N ARG A 75 -10.27 2.43 0.99
CA ARG A 75 -11.23 3.30 1.71
C ARG A 75 -11.11 4.78 1.35
N ARG A 76 -9.88 5.32 1.26
CA ARG A 76 -9.67 6.73 0.83
C ARG A 76 -10.14 6.98 -0.60
N ARG A 77 -9.96 6.01 -1.50
CA ARG A 77 -10.39 6.14 -2.91
C ARG A 77 -11.92 5.99 -3.07
N TRP A 78 -12.59 5.29 -2.16
CA TRP A 78 -14.06 5.26 -2.09
C TRP A 78 -14.67 6.58 -1.60
N TRP A 79 -13.96 7.29 -0.71
CA TRP A 79 -14.36 8.63 -0.23
C TRP A 79 -13.76 9.78 -1.05
N GLY A 80 -13.17 9.49 -2.21
CA GLY A 80 -12.77 10.51 -3.18
C GLY A 80 -13.96 11.01 -3.99
N GLU A 81 -13.79 12.13 -4.68
CA GLU A 81 -14.76 12.64 -5.64
C GLU A 81 -15.11 11.56 -6.67
N ARG A 82 -16.41 11.34 -6.87
CA ARG A 82 -16.93 10.56 -8.00
C ARG A 82 -16.92 11.48 -9.22
N PRO A 83 -16.17 11.16 -10.30
CA PRO A 83 -16.34 11.85 -11.56
C PRO A 83 -17.78 11.66 -12.02
N VAL A 84 -18.51 12.76 -12.17
CA VAL A 84 -19.85 12.81 -12.74
C VAL A 84 -19.74 13.44 -14.13
N ASP A 85 -20.37 12.81 -15.12
CA ASP A 85 -20.33 13.25 -16.52
C ASP A 85 -21.09 14.57 -16.73
N GLN A 86 -22.00 14.90 -15.80
CA GLN A 86 -22.67 16.18 -15.70
C GLN A 86 -22.40 16.80 -14.34
N VAL A 87 -21.91 18.04 -14.35
CA VAL A 87 -21.83 18.87 -13.14
C VAL A 87 -23.28 19.14 -12.69
N PRO A 88 -23.64 18.89 -11.41
CA PRO A 88 -24.97 19.22 -10.92
C PRO A 88 -25.26 20.71 -11.13
N GLU A 89 -26.44 21.04 -11.63
CA GLU A 89 -26.88 22.44 -11.69
C GLU A 89 -26.87 23.01 -10.26
N THR A 90 -25.96 23.95 -10.00
CA THR A 90 -25.97 24.71 -8.76
C THR A 90 -27.30 25.45 -8.69
N ALA A 91 -28.11 25.14 -7.68
CA ALA A 91 -29.32 25.91 -7.39
C ALA A 91 -28.93 27.39 -7.29
N VAL A 92 -29.38 28.18 -8.27
CA VAL A 92 -29.13 29.62 -8.29
C VAL A 92 -29.71 30.15 -7.00
N ALA A 93 -28.87 30.79 -6.17
CA ALA A 93 -29.33 31.43 -4.96
C ALA A 93 -30.37 32.46 -5.37
N GLY A 94 -31.64 32.16 -5.09
CA GLY A 94 -32.76 33.02 -5.46
C GLY A 94 -32.53 34.40 -4.88
N ASP A 95 -32.67 35.41 -5.73
CA ASP A 95 -32.35 36.80 -5.43
C ASP A 95 -33.08 37.25 -4.14
N VAL A 96 -32.35 37.36 -3.03
CA VAL A 96 -32.90 37.72 -1.72
C VAL A 96 -33.03 39.25 -1.66
N SER A 97 -33.95 39.76 -2.46
CA SER A 97 -34.35 41.17 -2.51
C SER A 97 -35.82 41.30 -2.10
N ALA A 98 -36.03 41.65 -0.82
CA ALA A 98 -37.32 42.05 -0.24
C ALA A 98 -37.06 43.12 0.83
#